data_AF-A0A354BNT0-F1
#
_entry.id   AF-A0A354BNT0-F1
#
_cell.length_a   1.000
_cell.length_b   1.000
_cell.length_c   1.000
_cell.angle_alpha   90.00
_cell.angle_beta   90.00
_cell.angle_gamma   90.00
#
_symmetry.space_group_name_H-M   'P 1'
#
loop_
_entity.id
_entity.type
_entity.pdbx_description
1 polymer ?
#
loop_
_entity_poly.entity_id
_entity_poly.type
_entity_poly.pdbx_seq_one_letter_code
_entity_poly.pdbx_strand_id
1 'polypeptide(L)'
;SLLLPILTANTGIEPGANVQTTVGDFRIDGSSITTVTSGSGAGGTVQLQADSLTLENGASIVTATVDGDGPGGDVTLSVGSATLSGGSQLVSQSQTFTPEALGRGGQLTIQGVPGAESGAASSV
;
A
#
# COMPACT_ATOMS: atom_id res chain seq x y z
N SER A 1 -0.46 4.62 16.75
CA SER A 1 0.88 4.18 16.30
C SER A 1 0.87 2.68 16.07
N LEU A 2 1.37 2.23 14.93
CA LEU A 2 1.58 0.83 14.59
C LEU A 2 3.02 0.46 14.97
N LEU A 3 3.15 -0.45 15.94
CA LEU A 3 4.44 -0.97 16.44
C LEU A 3 4.67 -2.43 16.00
N LEU A 4 3.62 -3.12 15.56
CA LEU A 4 3.65 -4.49 15.09
C LEU A 4 3.37 -4.55 13.59
N PRO A 5 4.08 -5.40 12.84
CA PRO A 5 3.89 -5.47 11.41
C PRO A 5 2.52 -6.07 11.07
N ILE A 6 1.91 -5.57 10.01
CA ILE A 6 0.74 -6.18 9.38
C ILE A 6 1.26 -6.97 8.20
N LEU A 7 1.06 -8.29 8.23
CA LEU A 7 1.43 -9.17 7.11
C LEU A 7 0.20 -9.90 6.63
N THR A 8 -0.02 -9.85 5.32
CA THR A 8 -0.97 -10.70 4.62
C THR A 8 -0.24 -11.48 3.55
N ALA A 9 -0.56 -12.77 3.44
CA ALA A 9 0.03 -13.67 2.46
C ALA A 9 -1.06 -14.48 1.79
N ASN A 10 -1.01 -14.58 0.47
CA ASN A 10 -1.85 -15.49 -0.31
C ASN A 10 -1.01 -16.36 -1.24
N THR A 11 -1.53 -17.53 -1.58
CA THR A 11 -0.89 -18.47 -2.50
C THR A 11 -1.87 -18.97 -3.54
N GLY A 12 -1.43 -19.11 -4.79
CA GLY A 12 -2.20 -19.70 -5.88
C GLY A 12 -2.68 -18.68 -6.89
N ILE A 13 -3.83 -18.97 -7.50
CA ILE A 13 -4.44 -18.14 -8.55
C ILE A 13 -5.40 -17.09 -8.00
N GLU A 14 -5.68 -17.14 -6.70
CA GLU A 14 -6.61 -16.22 -6.05
C GLU A 14 -5.95 -14.87 -5.76
N PRO A 15 -6.74 -13.77 -5.75
CA PRO A 15 -6.23 -12.46 -5.35
C PRO A 15 -5.65 -12.46 -3.93
N GLY A 16 -4.58 -11.70 -3.74
CA GLY A 16 -3.99 -11.42 -2.44
C GLY A 16 -4.95 -10.74 -1.48
N ALA A 17 -4.76 -10.97 -0.19
CA ALA A 17 -5.57 -10.30 0.82
C ALA A 17 -5.24 -8.80 0.87
N ASN A 18 -6.31 -8.01 1.00
CA ASN A 18 -6.22 -6.56 1.04
C ASN A 18 -6.08 -6.06 2.48
N VAL A 19 -5.30 -5.01 2.67
CA VAL A 19 -5.22 -4.29 3.94
C VAL A 19 -5.97 -2.97 3.76
N GLN A 20 -7.03 -2.76 4.52
CA GLN A 20 -7.76 -1.49 4.54
C GLN A 20 -7.79 -0.94 5.97
N THR A 21 -7.43 0.32 6.14
CA THR A 21 -7.54 1.00 7.44
C THR A 21 -7.91 2.47 7.28
N THR A 22 -8.80 2.92 8.16
CA THR A 22 -9.27 4.31 8.23
C THR A 22 -9.09 4.80 9.65
N VAL A 23 -8.26 5.82 9.83
CA VAL A 23 -7.92 6.40 11.13
C VAL A 23 -7.75 7.91 10.98
N GLY A 24 -7.68 8.67 12.08
CA GLY A 24 -7.30 10.09 12.02
C GLY A 24 -5.79 10.24 11.86
N ASP A 25 -5.05 10.08 12.94
CA ASP A 25 -3.59 10.07 12.91
C ASP A 25 -3.02 8.65 12.80
N PHE A 26 -2.35 8.34 11.69
CA PHE A 26 -1.66 7.08 11.49
C PHE A 26 -0.15 7.25 11.54
N ARG A 27 0.48 6.55 12.48
CA ARG A 27 1.93 6.58 12.67
C ARG A 27 2.47 5.18 12.59
N ILE A 28 3.41 4.93 11.68
CA ILE A 28 4.16 3.68 11.57
C ILE A 28 5.59 3.97 12.00
N ASP A 29 6.05 3.26 13.03
CA ASP A 29 7.33 3.51 13.68
C ASP A 29 8.14 2.20 13.69
N GLY A 30 9.17 2.12 12.85
CA GLY A 30 10.01 0.91 12.74
C GLY A 30 9.25 -0.37 12.39
N SER A 31 8.07 -0.23 11.78
CA SER A 31 7.14 -1.33 11.49
C SER A 31 6.74 -1.34 10.02
N SER A 32 6.08 -2.41 9.59
CA SER A 32 5.79 -2.63 8.18
C SER A 32 4.37 -3.10 7.92
N ILE A 33 3.78 -2.64 6.83
CA ILE A 33 2.56 -3.21 6.25
C ILE A 33 2.98 -3.92 4.97
N THR A 34 2.83 -5.24 4.94
CA THR A 34 3.24 -6.06 3.81
C THR A 34 2.08 -6.91 3.33
N THR A 35 1.80 -6.84 2.04
CA THR A 35 0.94 -7.81 1.35
C THR A 35 1.84 -8.60 0.39
N VAL A 36 1.78 -9.93 0.47
CA VAL A 36 2.51 -10.81 -0.45
C VAL A 36 1.56 -11.79 -1.09
N THR A 37 1.67 -11.96 -2.41
CA THR A 37 0.92 -12.97 -3.16
C THR A 37 1.90 -13.84 -3.91
N SER A 38 1.82 -15.15 -3.70
CA SER A 38 2.68 -16.13 -4.37
C SER A 38 1.87 -16.91 -5.40
N GLY A 39 2.18 -16.77 -6.68
CA GLY A 39 1.47 -17.41 -7.79
C GLY A 39 0.87 -16.42 -8.79
N SER A 40 0.00 -16.91 -9.67
CA SER A 40 -0.59 -16.11 -10.76
C SER A 40 -1.72 -15.18 -10.31
N GLY A 41 -2.10 -15.23 -9.03
CA GLY A 41 -3.07 -14.31 -8.43
C GLY A 41 -2.57 -12.86 -8.38
N ALA A 42 -3.50 -11.90 -8.45
CA ALA A 42 -3.17 -10.48 -8.31
C ALA A 42 -2.65 -10.16 -6.91
N GLY A 43 -1.64 -9.29 -6.81
CA GLY A 43 -1.09 -8.85 -5.53
C GLY A 43 -2.13 -8.17 -4.65
N GLY A 44 -2.08 -8.44 -3.34
CA GLY A 44 -2.97 -7.82 -2.36
C GLY A 44 -2.78 -6.30 -2.32
N THR A 45 -3.87 -5.54 -2.20
CA THR A 45 -3.82 -4.07 -2.18
C THR A 45 -3.70 -3.52 -0.77
N VAL A 46 -3.08 -2.34 -0.64
CA VAL A 46 -3.07 -1.57 0.61
C VAL A 46 -3.84 -0.28 0.40
N GLN A 47 -4.89 -0.07 1.19
CA GLN A 47 -5.70 1.14 1.19
C GLN A 47 -5.66 1.76 2.59
N LEU A 48 -5.02 2.92 2.68
CA LEU A 48 -4.90 3.67 3.93
C LEU A 48 -5.61 5.01 3.79
N GLN A 49 -6.53 5.29 4.70
CA GLN A 49 -7.13 6.61 4.82
C GLN A 49 -6.77 7.21 6.19
N ALA A 50 -6.12 8.37 6.18
CA ALA A 50 -5.72 9.08 7.39
C ALA A 50 -5.78 10.60 7.25
N ASP A 51 -6.07 11.35 8.30
CA ASP A 51 -5.89 12.80 8.28
C ASP A 51 -4.39 13.15 8.23
N SER A 52 -3.59 12.44 9.04
CA SER A 52 -2.13 12.54 9.01
C SER A 52 -1.48 11.14 8.94
N LEU A 53 -0.45 11.02 8.11
CA LEU A 53 0.35 9.81 7.97
C LEU A 53 1.81 10.13 8.25
N THR A 54 2.39 9.43 9.24
CA THR A 54 3.82 9.50 9.54
C THR A 54 4.44 8.12 9.43
N LEU A 55 5.42 7.96 8.54
CA LEU A 55 6.30 6.80 8.47
C LEU A 55 7.68 7.23 8.93
N GLU A 56 8.21 6.56 9.94
CA GLU A 56 9.57 6.83 10.44
C GLU A 56 10.28 5.59 10.97
N ASN A 57 11.58 5.78 11.29
CA ASN A 57 12.45 4.71 11.79
C ASN A 57 12.53 3.49 10.87
N GLY A 58 12.50 3.70 9.54
CA GLY A 58 12.55 2.62 8.54
C GLY A 58 11.20 1.96 8.26
N ALA A 59 10.10 2.62 8.64
CA ALA A 59 8.76 2.11 8.37
C ALA A 59 8.52 1.85 6.88
N SER A 60 7.84 0.75 6.55
CA SER A 60 7.68 0.32 5.16
C SER A 60 6.25 -0.12 4.84
N ILE A 61 5.74 0.27 3.68
CA ILE A 61 4.50 -0.29 3.13
C ILE A 61 4.86 -0.96 1.82
N VAL A 62 4.60 -2.27 1.73
CA VAL A 62 5.08 -3.12 0.64
C VAL A 62 3.94 -3.96 0.10
N THR A 63 3.72 -3.91 -1.20
CA THR A 63 2.91 -4.88 -1.94
C THR A 63 3.83 -5.67 -2.87
N ALA A 64 3.76 -6.99 -2.80
CA ALA A 64 4.63 -7.86 -3.58
C ALA A 64 3.85 -9.03 -4.18
N THR A 65 4.00 -9.24 -5.47
CA THR A 65 3.66 -10.52 -6.11
C THR A 65 4.96 -11.26 -6.40
N VAL A 66 5.03 -12.54 -6.06
CA VAL A 66 6.23 -13.39 -6.20
C VAL A 66 5.85 -14.73 -6.81
N ASP A 67 6.80 -15.41 -7.45
CA ASP A 67 6.62 -16.79 -7.94
C ASP A 67 5.40 -17.00 -8.85
N GLY A 68 5.03 -15.98 -9.65
CA GLY A 68 3.96 -16.09 -10.64
C GLY A 68 3.80 -14.85 -11.51
N ASP A 69 2.95 -14.98 -12.52
CA ASP A 69 2.68 -13.99 -13.57
C ASP A 69 1.62 -12.95 -13.20
N GLY A 70 1.15 -12.96 -11.95
CA GLY A 70 0.17 -12.01 -11.44
C GLY A 70 0.70 -10.57 -11.39
N PRO A 71 -0.19 -9.57 -11.56
CA PRO A 71 0.18 -8.17 -11.36
C PRO A 71 0.55 -7.90 -9.89
N GLY A 72 1.43 -6.93 -9.67
CA GLY A 72 1.75 -6.38 -8.35
C GLY A 72 0.53 -5.70 -7.73
N GLY A 73 0.43 -5.73 -6.41
CA GLY A 73 -0.67 -5.11 -5.69
C GLY A 73 -0.55 -3.59 -5.67
N ASP A 74 -1.67 -2.88 -5.73
CA ASP A 74 -1.69 -1.43 -5.65
C ASP A 74 -1.60 -0.93 -4.20
N VAL A 75 -0.97 0.22 -4.01
CA VAL A 75 -0.95 0.95 -2.74
C VAL A 75 -1.64 2.29 -2.95
N THR A 76 -2.74 2.54 -2.24
CA THR A 76 -3.46 3.81 -2.26
C THR A 76 -3.47 4.42 -0.86
N LEU A 77 -2.85 5.58 -0.72
CA LEU A 77 -2.82 6.37 0.50
C LEU A 77 -3.67 7.63 0.29
N SER A 78 -4.81 7.71 0.95
CA SER A 78 -5.66 8.90 1.00
C SER A 78 -5.39 9.65 2.30
N VAL A 79 -4.49 10.65 2.25
CA VAL A 79 -4.03 11.35 3.44
C VAL A 79 -4.04 12.86 3.31
N GLY A 80 -4.43 13.57 4.37
CA GLY A 80 -4.38 15.03 4.41
C GLY A 80 -2.94 15.55 4.44
N SER A 81 -2.08 14.88 5.20
CA SER A 81 -0.64 15.12 5.22
C SER A 81 0.13 13.80 5.30
N ALA A 82 1.24 13.69 4.57
CA ALA A 82 2.12 12.51 4.58
C ALA A 82 3.55 12.93 4.88
N THR A 83 4.16 12.34 5.91
CA THR A 83 5.57 12.52 6.25
C THR A 83 6.28 11.18 6.21
N LEU A 84 7.29 11.06 5.35
CA LEU A 84 8.19 9.90 5.29
C LEU A 84 9.58 10.37 5.74
N SER A 85 10.07 9.81 6.84
CA SER A 85 11.38 10.14 7.39
C SER A 85 12.13 8.88 7.84
N GLY A 86 13.41 9.02 8.21
CA GLY A 86 14.18 7.91 8.79
C GLY A 86 14.36 6.68 7.89
N GLY A 87 14.43 6.86 6.56
CA GLY A 87 14.62 5.76 5.60
C GLY A 87 13.36 4.97 5.25
N SER A 88 12.18 5.51 5.58
CA SER A 88 10.89 4.88 5.29
C SER A 88 10.59 4.78 3.79
N GLN A 89 9.89 3.72 3.39
CA GLN A 89 9.69 3.39 1.98
C GLN A 89 8.28 2.88 1.66
N LEU A 90 7.86 3.15 0.42
CA LEU A 90 6.66 2.63 -0.20
C LEU A 90 7.09 1.82 -1.42
N VAL A 91 6.74 0.54 -1.46
CA VAL A 91 7.19 -0.36 -2.50
C VAL A 91 6.00 -1.13 -3.06
N SER A 92 5.86 -1.08 -4.38
CA SER A 92 4.91 -1.90 -5.11
C SER A 92 5.69 -2.63 -6.19
N GLN A 93 5.75 -3.96 -6.08
CA GLN A 93 6.57 -4.78 -6.95
C GLN A 93 5.88 -6.08 -7.36
N SER A 94 6.21 -6.55 -8.55
CA SER A 94 5.94 -7.92 -8.99
C SER A 94 7.27 -8.54 -9.40
N GLN A 95 7.55 -9.75 -8.92
CA GLN A 95 8.72 -10.54 -9.24
C GLN A 95 8.25 -11.84 -9.86
N THR A 96 8.57 -12.04 -11.13
CA THR A 96 8.24 -13.29 -11.81
C THR A 96 9.48 -14.05 -12.27
N PHE A 97 9.42 -15.38 -12.12
CA PHE A 97 10.50 -16.30 -12.47
C PHE A 97 10.26 -17.03 -13.80
N THR A 98 9.12 -16.82 -14.47
CA THR A 98 8.87 -17.36 -15.81
C THR A 98 9.31 -16.34 -16.86
N PRO A 99 10.11 -16.75 -17.87
CA PRO A 99 10.65 -15.85 -18.90
C PRO A 99 9.58 -15.21 -19.82
N GLU A 100 8.32 -15.64 -19.71
CA GLU A 100 7.17 -15.12 -20.46
C GLU A 100 6.22 -14.29 -19.59
N ALA A 101 6.49 -14.15 -18.30
CA ALA A 101 5.59 -13.43 -17.42
C ALA A 101 5.57 -11.93 -17.66
N LEU A 102 4.34 -11.43 -17.71
CA LEU A 102 4.01 -10.02 -17.92
C LEU A 102 3.68 -9.30 -16.61
N GLY A 103 3.98 -9.90 -15.45
CA GLY A 103 3.67 -9.35 -14.13
C GLY A 103 4.12 -7.90 -14.02
N ARG A 104 3.17 -6.96 -14.12
CA ARG A 104 3.46 -5.52 -14.01
C ARG A 104 3.54 -5.16 -12.54
N GLY A 105 4.44 -4.25 -12.16
CA GLY A 105 4.38 -3.61 -10.85
C GLY A 105 3.02 -2.92 -10.66
N GLY A 106 2.52 -2.91 -9.42
CA GLY A 106 1.29 -2.19 -9.09
C GLY A 106 1.52 -0.68 -9.02
N GLN A 107 0.44 0.08 -9.06
CA GLN A 107 0.41 1.52 -8.87
C GLN A 107 0.56 1.91 -7.39
N LEU A 108 1.38 2.92 -7.13
CA LEU A 108 1.44 3.63 -5.85
C LEU A 108 0.79 5.00 -6.03
N THR A 109 -0.35 5.21 -5.37
CA THR A 109 -1.11 6.46 -5.39
C THR A 109 -1.09 7.10 -4.00
N ILE A 110 -0.74 8.37 -3.93
CA ILE A 110 -0.88 9.20 -2.73
C ILE A 110 -1.74 10.40 -3.11
N GLN A 111 -2.86 10.57 -2.41
CA GLN A 111 -3.86 11.60 -2.69
C GLN A 111 -4.38 12.21 -1.40
N GLY A 112 -4.96 13.41 -1.48
CA GLY A 112 -5.70 14.00 -0.36
C GLY A 112 -6.88 13.12 0.07
N VAL A 113 -7.29 13.24 1.34
CA VAL A 113 -8.53 12.61 1.82
C VAL A 113 -9.73 13.13 0.99
N PRO A 114 -10.43 12.27 0.22
CA PRO A 114 -11.57 12.69 -0.56
C PRO A 114 -12.68 13.19 0.38
N GLY A 115 -12.95 14.49 0.35
CA GLY A 115 -13.97 15.14 1.18
C GLY A 115 -13.47 16.27 2.07
N ALA A 116 -12.16 16.41 2.32
CA ALA A 116 -11.64 17.51 3.15
C ALA A 116 -11.68 18.88 2.44
N GLU A 117 -11.82 18.91 1.10
CA GLU A 117 -11.98 20.14 0.31
C GLU A 117 -13.07 20.04 -0.76
N SER A 118 -14.19 19.34 -0.49
CA SER A 118 -15.43 19.60 -1.26
C SER A 118 -16.26 20.70 -0.59
N GLY A 119 -15.57 21.76 -0.16
CA GLY A 119 -16.18 23.06 0.08
C GLY A 119 -16.13 23.85 -1.21
N ALA A 120 -16.96 23.50 -2.19
CA ALA A 120 -17.25 24.39 -3.29
C ALA A 120 -18.03 25.60 -2.76
N ALA A 121 -17.35 26.57 -2.15
CA ALA A 121 -17.87 27.92 -2.09
C ALA A 121 -17.65 28.55 -3.48
N SER A 122 -18.57 28.26 -4.40
CA SER A 122 -18.74 29.07 -5.60
C SER A 122 -19.28 30.42 -5.15
N SER A 123 -18.40 31.40 -4.95
CA SER A 123 -18.82 32.79 -4.79
C SER A 123 -19.38 33.29 -6.11
N VAL A 124 -20.64 33.75 -6.09
CA VAL A 124 -21.18 34.70 -7.07
C VAL A 124 -21.32 36.05 -6.36
#